data_AF-A0AAN8QKK9-F1
#
_entry.id   AF-A0AAN8QKK9-F1
#
_cell.length_a   1.000
_cell.length_b   1.000
_cell.length_c   1.000
_cell.angle_alpha   90.00
_cell.angle_beta   90.00
_cell.angle_gamma   90.00
#
_symmetry.space_group_name_H-M   'P 1'
#
loop_
_entity.id
_entity.type
_entity.pdbx_description
1 polymer ?
#
loop_
_entity_poly.entity_id
_entity_poly.type
_entity_poly.pdbx_seq_one_letter_code
_entity_poly.pdbx_strand_id
1 'polypeptide(L)'
;MSSSPPKTNSVWPGMSSSPPKTNTVWPGMSSSPPKTNTVWPGMSSSHKKVTSLSSAKSQKYRSVISDVFDGTIVSSVQCLTCDRVSVTLENFQDLSLPIPGKEDLAKLHSSSHQTSLVKAGSCGEVYAAQGWVAFVMEYIKSWFWGPVVTLQDCLAAFFTRDELKGDNMYSCEKCKKLRNGVKFCKVQSLPEILCIHLKRFRHELMFSTKIGTHVSFPLEGLDLQPFLAKDRSAHTTSYDLLSVICHHGTASSGHYIAYCRNDLNNLWYEFDDQRVTEVSESCVQNAEAYVLFYKKSNEDAPKERRRVTGLLSMTESSLLQFYVSRQWLNKFKTFAEPGPISNDDFLCSHGGVPPAKAAFIDDLVVMLPQNVWDHLYSRGMEEGLLSTTCTCVTLVRQRLRNWERDARQSWTCLSG
;
A
#
# COMPACT_ATOMS: atom_id res chain seq x y z
N MET A 1 -50.62 21.03 -45.18
CA MET A 1 -49.16 21.26 -45.11
C MET A 1 -48.74 21.00 -43.66
N SER A 2 -48.81 19.77 -43.18
CA SER A 2 -47.81 18.67 -43.30
C SER A 2 -46.50 19.02 -42.60
N SER A 3 -46.01 18.33 -41.57
CA SER A 3 -46.42 17.03 -41.00
C SER A 3 -45.52 16.73 -39.79
N SER A 4 -46.11 16.38 -38.64
CA SER A 4 -45.52 15.40 -37.70
C SER A 4 -45.53 14.00 -38.36
N PRO A 5 -44.76 12.96 -37.92
CA PRO A 5 -45.13 12.15 -36.72
C PRO A 5 -43.92 11.32 -36.13
N PRO A 6 -44.11 10.25 -35.31
CA PRO A 6 -45.19 9.94 -34.36
C PRO A 6 -44.70 9.69 -32.91
N LYS A 7 -45.64 9.82 -31.97
CA LYS A 7 -45.67 9.06 -30.70
C LYS A 7 -46.31 7.70 -30.95
N THR A 8 -45.80 6.63 -30.34
CA THR A 8 -46.55 5.38 -30.14
C THR A 8 -46.55 5.02 -28.66
N ASN A 9 -47.75 5.03 -28.07
CA ASN A 9 -48.09 4.33 -26.84
C ASN A 9 -48.52 2.90 -27.19
N SER A 10 -48.09 1.91 -26.41
CA SER A 10 -48.85 0.66 -26.23
C SER A 10 -48.68 0.15 -24.80
N VAL A 11 -49.79 -0.35 -24.28
CA VAL A 11 -50.16 -0.61 -22.88
C VAL A 11 -50.02 -2.12 -22.57
N TRP A 12 -49.42 -2.45 -21.39
CA TRP A 12 -49.65 -3.54 -20.38
C TRP A 12 -50.08 -4.96 -20.81
N PRO A 13 -49.63 -6.07 -20.14
CA PRO A 13 -49.83 -6.37 -18.70
C PRO A 13 -48.56 -6.88 -17.98
N GLY A 14 -48.31 -6.59 -16.70
CA GLY A 14 -49.00 -7.18 -15.56
C GLY A 14 -48.31 -8.48 -15.11
N MET A 15 -47.38 -8.40 -14.15
CA MET A 15 -47.14 -9.49 -13.20
C MET A 15 -46.38 -8.98 -11.97
N SER A 16 -47.15 -8.86 -10.90
CA SER A 16 -46.74 -8.71 -9.52
C SER A 16 -46.07 -10.00 -9.02
N SER A 17 -44.88 -9.89 -8.44
CA SER A 17 -44.44 -10.79 -7.37
C SER A 17 -43.28 -10.16 -6.60
N SER A 18 -43.61 -9.49 -5.50
CA SER A 18 -42.67 -9.23 -4.42
C SER A 18 -42.29 -10.54 -3.73
N PRO A 19 -41.02 -10.77 -3.36
CA PRO A 19 -40.65 -11.65 -2.27
C PRO A 19 -40.31 -10.86 -1.01
N PRO A 20 -40.27 -11.51 0.17
CA PRO A 20 -40.83 -10.96 1.38
C PRO A 20 -39.85 -10.10 2.19
N LYS A 21 -40.45 -9.14 2.92
CA LYS A 21 -39.84 -8.45 4.05
C LYS A 21 -39.48 -9.48 5.13
N THR A 22 -38.19 -9.79 5.28
CA THR A 22 -37.67 -10.40 6.49
C THR A 22 -37.20 -9.28 7.41
N ASN A 23 -38.02 -9.03 8.44
CA ASN A 23 -37.60 -8.29 9.62
C ASN A 23 -36.52 -9.11 10.33
N THR A 24 -35.26 -8.73 10.16
CA THR A 24 -34.19 -9.19 11.03
C THR A 24 -33.52 -7.95 11.59
N VAL A 25 -33.86 -7.64 12.84
CA VAL A 25 -33.18 -6.66 13.67
C VAL A 25 -31.78 -7.19 13.93
N TRP A 26 -30.75 -6.54 13.40
CA TRP A 26 -29.35 -6.80 13.75
C TRP A 26 -28.91 -5.71 14.74
N PRO A 27 -28.60 -6.04 16.00
CA PRO A 27 -28.05 -5.09 16.96
C PRO A 27 -26.62 -4.71 16.57
N GLY A 28 -26.28 -3.44 16.80
CA GLY A 28 -24.97 -2.85 16.48
C GLY A 28 -23.79 -3.64 17.04
N MET A 29 -22.81 -3.89 16.18
CA MET A 29 -21.53 -4.50 16.56
C MET A 29 -20.58 -3.41 17.05
N SER A 30 -20.58 -3.21 18.36
CA SER A 30 -19.52 -2.53 19.11
C SER A 30 -18.30 -3.46 19.18
N SER A 31 -17.18 -3.05 18.58
CA SER A 31 -15.90 -3.74 18.70
C SER A 31 -15.19 -3.35 20.00
N SER A 32 -15.34 -4.16 21.04
CA SER A 32 -14.44 -4.19 22.20
C SER A 32 -14.42 -5.61 22.80
N PRO A 33 -13.26 -6.24 23.02
CA PRO A 33 -13.22 -7.60 23.57
C PRO A 33 -13.51 -7.61 25.08
N PRO A 34 -14.27 -8.60 25.60
CA PRO A 34 -14.57 -8.70 27.02
C PRO A 34 -13.35 -9.18 27.82
N LYS A 35 -13.11 -8.54 28.97
CA LYS A 35 -12.06 -8.92 29.94
C LYS A 35 -12.56 -10.06 30.81
N THR A 36 -11.94 -11.24 30.70
CA THR A 36 -12.15 -12.38 31.60
C THR A 36 -11.30 -12.23 32.86
N ASN A 37 -11.93 -12.18 34.03
CA ASN A 37 -11.28 -12.31 35.33
C ASN A 37 -11.33 -13.77 35.76
N THR A 38 -10.16 -14.41 35.89
CA THR A 38 -10.02 -15.65 36.67
C THR A 38 -8.74 -15.59 37.49
N VAL A 39 -8.89 -15.55 38.81
CA VAL A 39 -7.84 -15.61 39.84
C VAL A 39 -7.66 -17.07 40.25
N TRP A 40 -6.42 -17.56 40.35
CA TRP A 40 -5.98 -18.68 41.21
C TRP A 40 -4.44 -18.60 41.44
N PRO A 41 -3.89 -19.23 42.50
CA PRO A 41 -2.84 -18.66 43.34
C PRO A 41 -1.44 -19.22 43.04
N GLY A 42 -0.43 -18.56 43.62
CA GLY A 42 0.98 -18.79 43.32
C GLY A 42 1.57 -20.11 43.80
N MET A 43 2.75 -20.43 43.27
CA MET A 43 3.81 -21.20 43.92
C MET A 43 5.16 -20.89 43.25
N SER A 44 6.23 -21.14 44.01
CA SER A 44 7.57 -20.56 43.98
C SER A 44 8.52 -20.99 42.85
N SER A 45 9.56 -20.17 42.73
CA SER A 45 10.78 -20.24 41.92
C SER A 45 11.42 -21.61 41.66
N SER A 46 11.97 -21.76 40.45
CA SER A 46 13.24 -22.45 40.21
C SER A 46 13.88 -21.99 38.90
N HIS A 47 15.06 -21.40 39.01
CA HIS A 47 15.93 -21.00 37.90
C HIS A 47 16.36 -22.23 37.08
N LYS A 48 16.06 -22.27 35.77
CA LYS A 48 16.83 -23.06 34.80
C LYS A 48 17.03 -22.29 33.48
N LYS A 49 18.30 -21.90 33.31
CA LYS A 49 19.12 -21.75 32.10
C LYS A 49 18.39 -21.63 30.74
N VAL A 50 18.65 -20.47 30.13
CA VAL A 50 18.44 -20.11 28.72
C VAL A 50 18.81 -21.26 27.79
N THR A 51 17.83 -21.76 27.05
CA THR A 51 18.03 -22.50 25.80
C THR A 51 17.46 -21.63 24.69
N SER A 52 18.28 -21.42 23.67
CA SER A 52 18.01 -20.62 22.48
C SER A 52 16.65 -20.97 21.89
N LEU A 53 15.69 -20.04 21.94
CA LEU A 53 14.55 -20.11 21.03
C LEU A 53 15.11 -19.95 19.61
N SER A 54 15.14 -21.06 18.89
CA SER A 54 15.10 -21.03 17.43
C SER A 54 13.92 -20.14 17.06
N SER A 55 14.20 -18.98 16.46
CA SER A 55 13.18 -18.16 15.86
C SER A 55 12.45 -19.03 14.84
N ALA A 56 11.23 -19.47 15.19
CA ALA A 56 10.30 -19.97 14.21
C ALA A 56 10.19 -18.85 13.18
N LYS A 57 10.78 -19.04 11.99
CA LYS A 57 10.63 -18.11 10.88
C LYS A 57 9.12 -18.01 10.66
N SER A 58 8.52 -16.91 11.11
CA SER A 58 7.15 -16.56 10.79
C SER A 58 7.02 -16.70 9.29
N GLN A 59 6.21 -17.65 8.81
CA GLN A 59 5.92 -17.75 7.40
C GLN A 59 5.28 -16.44 7.00
N LYS A 60 6.06 -15.61 6.29
CA LYS A 60 5.59 -14.34 5.77
C LYS A 60 4.57 -14.68 4.69
N TYR A 61 3.28 -14.57 5.02
CA TYR A 61 2.21 -14.79 4.05
C TYR A 61 2.37 -13.74 2.95
N ARG A 62 2.74 -14.20 1.76
CA ARG A 62 2.89 -13.36 0.57
C ARG A 62 1.69 -13.57 -0.33
N SER A 63 1.08 -12.47 -0.75
CA SER A 63 -0.05 -12.42 -1.68
C SER A 63 0.15 -11.28 -2.67
N VAL A 64 -0.69 -11.23 -3.70
CA VAL A 64 -0.73 -10.08 -4.61
C VAL A 64 -1.03 -8.78 -3.85
N ILE A 65 -1.85 -8.83 -2.79
CA ILE A 65 -2.18 -7.66 -1.99
C ILE A 65 -0.94 -7.15 -1.26
N SER A 66 -0.19 -8.05 -0.61
CA SER A 66 1.04 -7.64 0.08
C SER A 66 2.14 -7.19 -0.88
N ASP A 67 2.19 -7.76 -2.09
CA ASP A 67 3.17 -7.32 -3.10
C ASP A 67 2.85 -5.90 -3.64
N VAL A 68 1.58 -5.51 -3.66
CA VAL A 68 1.11 -4.24 -4.22
C VAL A 68 1.03 -3.13 -3.16
N PHE A 69 0.44 -3.43 -2.00
CA PHE A 69 0.02 -2.42 -1.02
C PHE A 69 0.81 -2.43 0.29
N ASP A 70 1.54 -3.48 0.64
CA ASP A 70 2.24 -3.50 1.92
C ASP A 70 3.45 -2.54 1.91
N GLY A 71 3.35 -1.49 2.71
CA GLY A 71 4.50 -0.76 3.23
C GLY A 71 4.86 -1.21 4.64
N THR A 72 5.95 -0.66 5.18
CA THR A 72 6.32 -0.88 6.59
C THR A 72 6.69 0.46 7.22
N ILE A 73 6.23 0.68 8.45
CA ILE A 73 6.60 1.81 9.30
C ILE A 73 7.42 1.30 10.49
N VAL A 74 8.45 2.05 10.85
CA VAL A 74 9.12 1.92 12.13
C VAL A 74 8.53 2.93 13.11
N SER A 75 7.93 2.44 14.18
CA SER A 75 7.35 3.23 15.26
C SER A 75 8.24 3.11 16.49
N SER A 76 8.53 4.24 17.14
CA SER A 76 9.36 4.29 18.34
C SER A 76 8.63 5.05 19.43
N VAL A 77 8.60 4.47 20.63
CA VAL A 77 8.01 5.10 21.81
C VAL A 77 9.07 5.23 22.90
N GLN A 78 9.41 6.47 23.27
CA GLN A 78 10.31 6.77 24.39
C GLN A 78 9.51 7.00 25.67
N CYS A 79 9.83 6.26 26.73
CA CYS A 79 9.30 6.51 28.07
C CYS A 79 9.88 7.80 28.64
N LEU A 80 9.06 8.76 29.06
CA LEU A 80 9.55 9.98 29.70
C LEU A 80 9.88 9.81 31.20
N THR A 81 9.78 8.58 31.74
CA THR A 81 10.13 8.30 33.14
C THR A 81 11.36 7.42 33.30
N CYS A 82 11.63 6.53 32.34
CA CYS A 82 12.76 5.58 32.45
C CYS A 82 13.65 5.55 31.21
N ASP A 83 13.39 6.45 30.26
CA ASP A 83 14.10 6.67 28.99
C ASP A 83 14.23 5.46 28.07
N ARG A 84 13.55 4.35 28.38
CA ARG A 84 13.50 3.19 27.49
C ARG A 84 12.78 3.57 26.21
N VAL A 85 13.46 3.35 25.08
CA VAL A 85 12.87 3.39 23.74
C VAL A 85 12.44 1.98 23.36
N SER A 86 11.17 1.83 23.00
CA SER A 86 10.63 0.62 22.39
C SER A 86 10.41 0.88 20.91
N VAL A 87 10.92 -0.01 20.05
CA VAL A 87 10.79 0.09 18.60
C VAL A 87 9.92 -1.06 18.11
N THR A 88 8.92 -0.75 17.28
CA THR A 88 8.05 -1.71 16.60
C THR A 88 8.13 -1.50 15.09
N LEU A 89 8.11 -2.60 14.34
CA LEU A 89 7.94 -2.60 12.89
C LEU A 89 6.53 -3.07 12.59
N GLU A 90 5.78 -2.25 11.87
CA GLU A 90 4.38 -2.46 11.57
C GLU A 90 4.17 -2.37 10.06
N ASN A 91 3.48 -3.36 9.48
CA ASN A 91 3.04 -3.27 8.09
C ASN A 91 1.81 -2.37 7.99
N PHE A 92 1.68 -1.65 6.88
CA PHE A 92 0.49 -0.89 6.54
C PHE A 92 0.09 -1.14 5.09
N GLN A 93 -1.21 -1.13 4.80
CA GLN A 93 -1.75 -1.19 3.43
C GLN A 93 -2.34 0.15 2.99
N ASP A 94 -2.69 1.00 3.96
CA ASP A 94 -3.11 2.38 3.78
C ASP A 94 -2.47 3.29 4.83
N LEU A 95 -2.36 4.58 4.50
CA LEU A 95 -2.05 5.62 5.46
C LEU A 95 -3.31 6.46 5.72
N SER A 96 -3.87 6.29 6.91
CA SER A 96 -5.02 7.08 7.36
C SER A 96 -4.54 8.39 8.02
N LEU A 97 -4.47 9.46 7.23
CA LEU A 97 -3.90 10.75 7.59
C LEU A 97 -4.90 11.69 8.29
N PRO A 98 -4.49 12.40 9.36
CA PRO A 98 -5.27 13.49 9.92
C PRO A 98 -5.24 14.72 8.98
N ILE A 99 -6.31 15.50 8.99
CA ILE A 99 -6.36 16.81 8.35
C ILE A 99 -6.05 17.86 9.43
N PRO A 100 -4.89 18.54 9.38
CA PRO A 100 -4.49 19.50 10.40
C PRO A 100 -5.44 20.72 10.41
N GLY A 101 -5.78 21.20 11.61
CA GLY A 101 -6.46 22.48 11.79
C GLY A 101 -5.50 23.66 11.58
N LYS A 102 -6.03 24.90 11.61
CA LYS A 102 -5.21 26.11 11.42
C LYS A 102 -4.04 26.23 12.40
N GLU A 103 -4.26 25.88 13.67
CA GLU A 103 -3.21 25.93 14.71
C GLU A 103 -2.13 24.88 14.52
N ASP A 104 -2.53 23.66 14.15
CA ASP A 104 -1.60 22.57 13.90
C ASP A 104 -0.73 22.86 12.67
N LEU A 105 -1.34 23.45 11.63
CA LEU A 105 -0.65 23.90 10.44
C LEU A 105 0.41 24.97 10.76
N ALA A 106 0.06 25.95 11.60
CA ALA A 106 1.01 26.97 12.05
C ALA A 106 2.18 26.35 12.84
N LYS A 107 1.92 25.37 13.72
CA LYS A 107 2.97 24.64 14.45
C LYS A 107 3.88 23.88 13.49
N LEU A 108 3.32 23.14 12.53
CA LEU A 108 4.08 22.40 11.52
C LEU A 108 5.01 23.32 10.75
N HIS A 109 4.50 24.43 10.20
CA HIS A 109 5.31 25.37 9.41
C HIS A 109 6.37 26.07 10.27
N SER A 110 6.06 26.43 11.52
CA SER A 110 7.05 27.02 12.44
C SER A 110 8.20 26.06 12.77
N SER A 111 7.92 24.75 12.87
CA SER A 111 8.92 23.72 13.16
C SER A 111 9.85 23.43 11.97
N SER A 112 9.35 23.54 10.74
CA SER A 112 10.13 23.34 9.50
C SER A 112 11.10 24.49 9.22
N HIS A 113 10.77 25.72 9.60
CA HIS A 113 11.63 26.89 9.37
C HIS A 113 12.91 26.90 10.22
N GLN A 114 12.95 26.20 11.35
CA GLN A 114 14.16 26.10 12.18
C GLN A 114 15.32 25.34 11.51
N THR A 115 15.05 24.59 10.44
CA THR A 115 16.05 23.82 9.68
C THR A 115 16.61 24.53 8.43
N SER A 116 16.19 25.76 8.11
CA SER A 116 16.55 26.44 6.85
C SER A 116 17.46 27.67 6.97
N LEU A 117 17.86 28.07 8.18
CA LEU A 117 18.86 29.15 8.35
C LEU A 117 20.29 28.61 8.23
N VAL A 118 20.67 28.16 7.03
CA VAL A 118 22.09 28.04 6.64
C VAL A 118 22.33 28.93 5.42
N LYS A 119 22.79 30.15 5.74
CA LYS A 119 23.69 31.03 4.98
C LYS A 119 23.52 31.01 3.44
N ALA A 120 22.70 31.94 2.95
CA ALA A 120 22.74 32.37 1.56
C ALA A 120 24.16 32.88 1.21
N GLY A 121 24.81 32.21 0.26
CA GLY A 121 26.12 32.59 -0.26
C GLY A 121 26.34 32.03 -1.66
N SER A 122 26.08 32.88 -2.66
CA SER A 122 26.73 32.97 -3.97
C SER A 122 26.79 31.75 -4.90
N CYS A 123 26.08 31.80 -6.04
CA CYS A 123 26.64 31.81 -7.42
C CYS A 123 25.55 31.51 -8.48
N GLY A 124 25.54 32.28 -9.57
CA GLY A 124 25.37 31.76 -10.93
C GLY A 124 23.98 31.79 -11.57
N GLU A 125 23.80 32.74 -12.51
CA GLU A 125 22.78 32.77 -13.57
C GLU A 125 22.73 31.41 -14.31
N VAL A 126 21.60 30.86 -14.78
CA VAL A 126 20.70 31.30 -15.86
C VAL A 126 19.42 30.42 -15.76
N TYR A 127 18.25 30.95 -16.15
CA TYR A 127 16.87 30.37 -16.11
C TYR A 127 16.04 30.65 -14.83
N ALA A 128 15.88 31.93 -14.46
CA ALA A 128 15.04 32.35 -13.32
C ALA A 128 13.77 33.12 -13.70
N ALA A 129 13.23 32.98 -14.92
CA ALA A 129 12.07 33.78 -15.35
C ALA A 129 10.70 33.23 -14.93
N GLN A 130 10.59 31.98 -14.44
CA GLN A 130 9.30 31.38 -14.01
C GLN A 130 9.16 31.16 -12.49
N GLY A 131 10.25 31.19 -11.72
CA GLY A 131 10.20 30.83 -10.29
C GLY A 131 9.67 31.93 -9.37
N TRP A 132 10.09 33.18 -9.59
CA TRP A 132 9.74 34.29 -8.67
C TRP A 132 8.30 34.77 -8.83
N VAL A 133 7.75 34.76 -10.05
CA VAL A 133 6.35 35.15 -10.29
C VAL A 133 5.39 34.11 -9.72
N ALA A 134 5.68 32.82 -9.87
CA ALA A 134 4.90 31.75 -9.26
C ALA A 134 4.95 31.83 -7.72
N PHE A 135 6.14 32.02 -7.15
CA PHE A 135 6.35 32.21 -5.73
C PHE A 135 5.60 33.44 -5.17
N VAL A 136 5.68 34.58 -5.85
CA VAL A 136 4.96 35.81 -5.47
C VAL A 136 3.45 35.61 -5.56
N MET A 137 2.96 34.91 -6.59
CA MET A 137 1.54 34.59 -6.72
C MET A 137 1.05 33.63 -5.64
N GLU A 138 1.86 32.66 -5.23
CA GLU A 138 1.55 31.72 -4.15
C GLU A 138 1.57 32.41 -2.77
N TYR A 139 2.50 33.34 -2.57
CA TYR A 139 2.56 34.22 -1.40
C TYR A 139 1.36 35.19 -1.34
N ILE A 140 0.97 35.81 -2.45
CA ILE A 140 -0.21 36.68 -2.53
C ILE A 140 -1.50 35.86 -2.32
N LYS A 141 -1.61 34.66 -2.90
CA LYS A 141 -2.75 33.76 -2.68
C LYS A 141 -2.89 33.34 -1.22
N SER A 142 -1.79 32.97 -0.56
CA SER A 142 -1.82 32.61 0.87
C SER A 142 -2.14 33.81 1.78
N TRP A 143 -1.77 35.03 1.39
CA TRP A 143 -2.14 36.26 2.10
C TRP A 143 -3.66 36.55 1.99
N PHE A 144 -4.25 36.43 0.80
CA PHE A 144 -5.66 36.78 0.58
C PHE A 144 -6.65 35.67 1.00
N TRP A 145 -6.24 34.39 1.02
CA TRP A 145 -7.15 33.25 1.21
C TRP A 145 -6.80 32.34 2.41
N GLY A 146 -5.73 32.64 3.14
CA GLY A 146 -5.18 31.77 4.19
C GLY A 146 -4.42 30.57 3.59
N PRO A 147 -3.63 29.85 4.40
CA PRO A 147 -2.84 28.73 3.91
C PRO A 147 -3.74 27.56 3.50
N VAL A 148 -3.61 27.12 2.24
CA VAL A 148 -4.26 25.91 1.74
C VAL A 148 -3.60 24.70 2.40
N VAL A 149 -4.40 23.78 2.94
CA VAL A 149 -3.87 22.53 3.51
C VAL A 149 -3.43 21.63 2.36
N THR A 150 -2.19 21.16 2.38
CA THR A 150 -1.65 20.24 1.37
C THR A 150 -1.64 18.80 1.89
N LEU A 151 -1.58 17.84 0.97
CA LEU A 151 -1.37 16.43 1.31
C LEU A 151 -0.04 16.22 2.05
N GLN A 152 0.99 17.00 1.72
CA GLN A 152 2.26 17.03 2.42
C GLN A 152 2.11 17.49 3.86
N ASP A 153 1.24 18.47 4.16
CA ASP A 153 0.94 18.87 5.53
C ASP A 153 0.25 17.73 6.31
N CYS A 154 -0.67 17.00 5.67
CA CYS A 154 -1.31 15.82 6.27
C CYS A 154 -0.31 14.70 6.58
N LEU A 155 0.62 14.43 5.66
CA LEU A 155 1.72 13.48 5.88
C LEU A 155 2.65 13.96 7.00
N ALA A 156 3.02 15.25 7.00
CA ALA A 156 3.83 15.84 8.06
C ALA A 156 3.14 15.72 9.42
N ALA A 157 1.85 16.03 9.51
CA ALA A 157 1.06 15.85 10.73
C ALA A 157 1.09 14.39 11.22
N PHE A 158 0.96 13.42 10.31
CA PHE A 158 1.00 11.99 10.65
C PHE A 158 2.36 11.53 11.18
N PHE A 159 3.45 11.97 10.57
CA PHE A 159 4.82 11.58 10.95
C PHE A 159 5.45 12.49 12.02
N THR A 160 4.74 13.54 12.45
CA THR A 160 5.19 14.40 13.54
C THR A 160 5.20 13.63 14.86
N ARG A 161 6.12 14.05 15.74
CA ARG A 161 6.26 13.53 17.10
C ARG A 161 4.95 13.73 17.88
N ASP A 162 4.41 12.65 18.44
CA ASP A 162 3.17 12.64 19.20
C ASP A 162 3.44 12.44 20.70
N GLU A 163 2.79 13.24 21.54
CA GLU A 163 2.93 13.19 22.99
C GLU A 163 1.84 12.32 23.62
N LEU A 164 2.26 11.20 24.20
CA LEU A 164 1.37 10.27 24.89
C LEU A 164 1.22 10.72 26.35
N LYS A 165 0.13 11.44 26.67
CA LYS A 165 -0.16 12.01 28.01
C LYS A 165 -1.64 11.85 28.36
N GLY A 166 -1.98 11.98 29.65
CA GLY A 166 -3.37 11.89 30.13
C GLY A 166 -4.01 10.54 29.79
N ASP A 167 -5.18 10.58 29.15
CA ASP A 167 -5.91 9.36 28.75
C ASP A 167 -5.19 8.56 27.65
N ASN A 168 -4.23 9.17 26.94
CA ASN A 168 -3.44 8.54 25.86
C ASN A 168 -2.11 7.95 26.34
N MET A 169 -1.89 7.80 27.65
CA MET A 169 -0.66 7.19 28.19
C MET A 169 -0.48 5.73 27.74
N TYR A 170 0.77 5.32 27.53
CA TYR A 170 1.10 3.97 27.07
C TYR A 170 1.62 3.07 28.19
N SER A 171 1.47 1.75 28.05
CA SER A 171 1.99 0.78 29.02
C SER A 171 3.48 0.54 28.83
N CYS A 172 4.31 1.06 29.74
CA CYS A 172 5.76 0.88 29.66
C CYS A 172 6.17 -0.50 30.20
N GLU A 173 6.82 -1.32 29.38
CA GLU A 173 7.26 -2.67 29.77
C GLU A 173 8.28 -2.71 30.92
N LYS A 174 9.15 -1.69 31.02
CA LYS A 174 10.11 -1.52 32.14
C LYS A 174 9.40 -0.92 33.37
N CYS A 175 8.50 0.03 33.12
CA CYS A 175 7.54 0.63 34.05
C CYS A 175 6.66 -0.37 34.81
N LYS A 176 6.13 -1.34 34.06
CA LYS A 176 4.96 -2.17 34.39
C LYS A 176 3.71 -1.35 34.75
N LYS A 177 3.56 -0.15 34.16
CA LYS A 177 2.42 0.75 34.36
C LYS A 177 2.31 1.80 33.24
N LEU A 178 1.18 2.50 33.20
CA LEU A 178 0.94 3.58 32.25
C LEU A 178 1.92 4.74 32.49
N ARG A 179 2.47 5.27 31.40
CA ARG A 179 3.50 6.31 31.40
C ARG A 179 3.26 7.35 30.34
N ASN A 180 3.72 8.56 30.65
CA ASN A 180 3.90 9.57 29.63
C ASN A 180 5.01 9.10 28.70
N GLY A 181 4.79 9.28 27.42
CA GLY A 181 5.72 8.86 26.39
C GLY A 181 5.73 9.82 25.23
N VAL A 182 6.67 9.59 24.34
CA VAL A 182 6.68 10.26 23.05
C VAL A 182 6.78 9.21 21.97
N LYS A 183 5.81 9.21 21.07
CA LYS A 183 5.79 8.40 19.86
C LYS A 183 6.34 9.19 18.68
N PHE A 184 7.16 8.55 17.86
CA PHE A 184 7.52 9.06 16.54
C PHE A 184 7.61 7.88 15.59
N CYS A 185 7.32 8.12 14.31
CA CYS A 185 7.34 7.07 13.30
C CYS A 185 8.01 7.56 12.01
N LYS A 186 8.56 6.61 11.26
CA LYS A 186 9.17 6.83 9.94
C LYS A 186 8.79 5.68 9.02
N VAL A 187 8.72 5.95 7.73
CA VAL A 187 8.52 4.91 6.73
C VAL A 187 9.80 4.10 6.57
N GLN A 188 9.70 2.79 6.72
CA GLN A 188 10.78 1.83 6.55
C GLN A 188 10.83 1.25 5.13
N SER A 189 9.67 0.97 4.54
CA SER A 189 9.55 0.53 3.15
C SER A 189 8.25 1.05 2.54
N LEU A 190 8.36 1.43 1.27
CA LEU A 190 7.31 2.04 0.47
C LEU A 190 6.62 0.99 -0.42
N PRO A 191 5.27 0.94 -0.48
CA PRO A 191 4.54 0.00 -1.33
C PRO A 191 4.67 0.35 -2.81
N GLU A 192 4.17 -0.50 -3.71
CA GLU A 192 4.10 -0.15 -5.14
C GLU A 192 2.92 0.79 -5.41
N ILE A 193 1.78 0.53 -4.77
CA ILE A 193 0.61 1.39 -4.76
C ILE A 193 0.39 1.87 -3.32
N LEU A 194 0.49 3.17 -3.12
CA LEU A 194 0.21 3.83 -1.86
C LEU A 194 -1.27 4.22 -1.80
N CYS A 195 -1.99 3.62 -0.85
CA CYS A 195 -3.34 4.05 -0.49
C CYS A 195 -3.27 5.09 0.62
N ILE A 196 -3.87 6.26 0.40
CA ILE A 196 -3.96 7.34 1.39
C ILE A 196 -5.42 7.60 1.69
N HIS A 197 -5.82 7.46 2.95
CA HIS A 197 -7.14 7.81 3.43
C HIS A 197 -7.07 9.12 4.23
N LEU A 198 -7.87 10.12 3.85
CA LEU A 198 -8.02 11.35 4.62
C LEU A 198 -9.12 11.18 5.66
N LYS A 199 -8.77 11.28 6.95
CA LYS A 199 -9.69 11.12 8.09
C LYS A 199 -10.70 12.28 8.19
N ARG A 200 -11.66 12.32 7.28
CA ARG A 200 -12.69 13.37 7.20
C ARG A 200 -13.80 13.20 8.22
N PHE A 201 -14.12 11.97 8.62
CA PHE A 201 -15.24 11.71 9.51
C PHE A 201 -14.79 11.68 10.97
N ARG A 202 -15.49 12.43 11.82
CA ARG A 202 -15.34 12.39 13.26
C ARG A 202 -16.66 11.94 13.86
N HIS A 203 -16.61 10.88 14.65
CA HIS A 203 -17.76 10.34 15.36
C HIS A 203 -17.59 10.58 16.86
N GLU A 204 -18.45 11.42 17.40
CA GLU A 204 -18.56 11.66 18.83
C GLU A 204 -19.85 11.02 19.36
N LEU A 205 -19.97 10.90 20.68
CA LEU A 205 -21.07 10.16 21.33
C LEU A 205 -22.48 10.59 20.88
N MET A 206 -22.67 11.88 20.54
CA MET A 206 -23.98 12.43 20.18
C MET A 206 -24.09 12.91 18.73
N PHE A 207 -22.97 13.10 18.02
CA PHE A 207 -23.00 13.63 16.66
C PHE A 207 -21.83 13.12 15.82
N SER A 208 -22.04 13.09 14.50
CA SER A 208 -21.01 12.78 13.53
C SER A 208 -20.81 13.98 12.61
N THR A 209 -19.56 14.34 12.36
CA THR A 209 -19.23 15.49 11.51
C THR A 209 -18.27 15.08 10.40
N LYS A 210 -18.34 15.78 9.27
CA LYS A 210 -17.42 15.64 8.14
C LYS A 210 -16.58 16.90 8.02
N ILE A 211 -15.27 16.73 7.93
CA ILE A 211 -14.32 17.81 7.66
C ILE A 211 -14.38 18.15 6.16
N GLY A 212 -14.95 19.31 5.85
CA GLY A 212 -15.05 19.85 4.49
C GLY A 212 -13.83 20.65 4.02
N THR A 213 -12.74 20.67 4.80
CA THR A 213 -11.50 21.36 4.40
C THR A 213 -10.97 20.77 3.10
N HIS A 214 -10.75 21.63 2.10
CA HIS A 214 -10.07 21.23 0.87
C HIS A 214 -8.62 20.89 1.19
N VAL A 215 -8.16 19.74 0.68
CA VAL A 215 -6.78 19.28 0.80
C VAL A 215 -6.22 19.27 -0.61
N SER A 216 -5.23 20.10 -0.88
CA SER A 216 -4.54 20.14 -2.17
C SER A 216 -3.59 18.94 -2.29
N PHE A 217 -3.67 18.19 -3.38
CA PHE A 217 -2.83 17.03 -3.65
C PHE A 217 -2.25 17.09 -5.06
N PRO A 218 -0.99 16.66 -5.27
CA PRO A 218 -0.37 16.66 -6.59
C PRO A 218 -0.88 15.49 -7.43
N LEU A 219 -1.05 15.70 -8.75
CA LEU A 219 -1.35 14.61 -9.68
C LEU A 219 -0.10 13.79 -10.01
N GLU A 220 1.08 14.41 -9.98
CA GLU A 220 2.37 13.78 -10.30
C GLU A 220 3.43 14.27 -9.31
N GLY A 221 4.43 13.43 -9.02
CA GLY A 221 5.59 13.82 -8.22
C GLY A 221 5.34 14.02 -6.72
N LEU A 222 4.40 13.28 -6.11
CA LEU A 222 4.31 13.21 -4.65
C LEU A 222 5.58 12.56 -4.09
N ASP A 223 6.41 13.33 -3.39
CA ASP A 223 7.65 12.82 -2.78
C ASP A 223 7.45 12.44 -1.30
N LEU A 224 7.82 11.20 -0.97
CA LEU A 224 7.77 10.67 0.39
C LEU A 224 9.13 10.64 1.10
N GLN A 225 10.22 11.00 0.41
CA GLN A 225 11.58 11.03 0.95
C GLN A 225 11.69 11.68 2.35
N PRO A 226 11.00 12.81 2.67
CA PRO A 226 11.10 13.43 3.99
C PRO A 226 10.63 12.54 5.17
N PHE A 227 9.80 11.55 4.87
CA PHE A 227 9.15 10.68 5.86
C PHE A 227 9.87 9.34 6.04
N LEU A 228 10.91 9.04 5.25
CA LEU A 228 11.67 7.80 5.34
C LEU A 228 12.65 7.78 6.52
N ALA A 229 12.97 6.59 7.00
CA ALA A 229 14.07 6.36 7.93
C ALA A 229 15.42 6.61 7.22
N LYS A 230 16.40 7.22 7.92
CA LYS A 230 17.67 7.71 7.34
C LYS A 230 18.58 6.60 6.77
N ASP A 231 18.30 5.36 7.14
CA ASP A 231 19.18 4.21 7.01
C ASP A 231 18.98 3.48 5.68
N ARG A 232 18.15 4.01 4.77
CA ARG A 232 17.77 3.33 3.51
C ARG A 232 17.75 4.26 2.32
N SER A 233 18.45 3.86 1.26
CA SER A 233 18.24 4.35 -0.09
C SER A 233 17.05 3.60 -0.71
N ALA A 234 15.83 4.08 -0.50
CA ALA A 234 14.78 3.75 -1.45
C ALA A 234 15.25 4.28 -2.82
N HIS A 235 15.25 3.45 -3.86
CA HIS A 235 15.65 3.90 -5.20
C HIS A 235 14.59 4.85 -5.77
N THR A 236 13.33 4.67 -5.34
CA THR A 236 12.18 5.46 -5.80
C THR A 236 11.30 5.89 -4.63
N THR A 237 11.10 7.21 -4.46
CA THR A 237 10.20 7.79 -3.45
C THR A 237 9.07 8.65 -4.03
N SER A 238 9.09 8.87 -5.33
CA SER A 238 8.09 9.65 -6.06
C SER A 238 6.88 8.80 -6.43
N TYR A 239 5.71 9.41 -6.39
CA TYR A 239 4.45 8.78 -6.74
C TYR A 239 3.59 9.70 -7.61
N ASP A 240 2.87 9.08 -8.54
CA ASP A 240 1.88 9.74 -9.39
C ASP A 240 0.49 9.23 -9.06
N LEU A 241 -0.50 10.12 -9.11
CA LEU A 241 -1.87 9.81 -8.76
C LEU A 241 -2.51 8.92 -9.81
N LEU A 242 -3.10 7.82 -9.36
CA LEU A 242 -3.80 6.84 -10.18
C LEU A 242 -5.32 7.05 -10.11
N SER A 243 -5.85 7.26 -8.91
CA SER A 243 -7.27 7.53 -8.71
C SER A 243 -7.57 8.26 -7.40
N VAL A 244 -8.76 8.87 -7.34
CA VAL A 244 -9.31 9.55 -6.17
C VAL A 244 -10.74 9.08 -5.96
N ILE A 245 -11.04 8.59 -4.77
CA ILE A 245 -12.42 8.38 -4.33
C ILE A 245 -12.86 9.65 -3.59
N CYS A 246 -14.00 10.21 -3.99
CA CYS A 246 -14.61 11.38 -3.37
C CYS A 246 -15.88 10.97 -2.62
N HIS A 247 -16.21 11.71 -1.57
CA HIS A 247 -17.46 11.56 -0.87
C HIS A 247 -18.18 12.90 -0.83
N HIS A 248 -19.39 12.98 -1.36
CA HIS A 248 -20.25 14.15 -1.29
C HIS A 248 -21.32 13.95 -0.23
N GLY A 249 -21.71 15.00 0.49
CA GLY A 249 -22.71 14.93 1.55
C GLY A 249 -22.12 14.96 2.96
N THR A 250 -22.91 14.47 3.92
CA THR A 250 -22.68 14.57 5.36
C THR A 250 -22.09 13.28 5.95
N ALA A 251 -21.75 13.28 7.24
CA ALA A 251 -21.29 12.07 7.91
C ALA A 251 -22.34 10.96 8.01
N SER A 252 -23.63 11.28 7.84
CA SER A 252 -24.75 10.34 8.02
C SER A 252 -25.37 9.87 6.70
N SER A 253 -25.12 10.60 5.62
CA SER A 253 -25.65 10.31 4.28
C SER A 253 -24.82 11.06 3.25
N GLY A 254 -24.50 10.36 2.17
CA GLY A 254 -23.71 10.92 1.09
C GLY A 254 -23.66 10.01 -0.13
N HIS A 255 -22.80 10.39 -1.08
CA HIS A 255 -22.62 9.75 -2.37
C HIS A 255 -21.13 9.64 -2.69
N TYR A 256 -20.72 8.49 -3.22
CA TYR A 256 -19.32 8.25 -3.59
C TYR A 256 -19.16 8.26 -5.10
N ILE A 257 -18.13 8.95 -5.57
CA ILE A 257 -17.69 8.92 -6.97
C ILE A 257 -16.20 8.63 -7.01
N ALA A 258 -15.69 8.25 -8.18
CA ALA A 258 -14.25 8.05 -8.38
C ALA A 258 -13.75 8.83 -9.60
N TYR A 259 -12.59 9.46 -9.47
CA TYR A 259 -11.80 9.95 -10.59
C TYR A 259 -10.66 8.97 -10.83
N CYS A 260 -10.53 8.45 -12.05
CA CYS A 260 -9.47 7.50 -12.39
C CYS A 260 -8.74 7.95 -13.67
N ARG A 261 -7.41 7.85 -13.67
CA ARG A 261 -6.59 8.02 -14.87
C ARG A 261 -6.62 6.74 -15.67
N ASN A 262 -6.87 6.84 -16.97
CA ASN A 262 -6.83 5.71 -17.88
C ASN A 262 -5.41 5.54 -18.46
N ASP A 263 -4.75 4.42 -18.13
CA ASP A 263 -3.38 4.14 -18.58
C ASP A 263 -3.22 4.04 -20.11
N LEU A 264 -4.29 3.84 -20.88
CA LEU A 264 -4.22 3.69 -22.35
C LEU A 264 -4.07 5.02 -23.08
N ASN A 265 -4.73 6.07 -22.59
CA ASN A 265 -4.78 7.40 -23.23
C ASN A 265 -4.28 8.53 -22.32
N ASN A 266 -3.97 8.23 -21.06
CA ASN A 266 -3.54 9.15 -20.02
C ASN A 266 -4.54 10.26 -19.66
N LEU A 267 -5.84 10.08 -19.98
CA LEU A 267 -6.91 11.02 -19.66
C LEU A 267 -7.64 10.62 -18.37
N TRP A 268 -8.31 11.59 -17.74
CA TRP A 268 -9.07 11.40 -16.51
C TRP A 268 -10.55 11.19 -16.79
N TYR A 269 -11.17 10.30 -16.02
CA TYR A 269 -12.59 10.00 -16.10
C TYR A 269 -13.21 10.04 -14.71
N GLU A 270 -14.38 10.66 -14.61
CA GLU A 270 -15.30 10.55 -13.48
C GLU A 270 -16.18 9.32 -13.67
N PHE A 271 -16.26 8.50 -12.63
CA PHE A 271 -17.15 7.36 -12.51
C PHE A 271 -18.17 7.67 -11.43
N ASP A 272 -19.38 8.01 -11.87
CA ASP A 272 -20.55 8.29 -11.04
C ASP A 272 -21.62 7.22 -11.32
N ASP A 273 -21.61 6.17 -10.49
CA ASP A 273 -22.42 4.96 -10.65
C ASP A 273 -22.31 4.35 -12.07
N GLN A 274 -23.33 4.57 -12.89
CA GLN A 274 -23.45 4.02 -14.24
C GLN A 274 -22.89 4.97 -15.30
N ARG A 275 -22.56 6.21 -14.92
CA ARG A 275 -22.11 7.27 -15.81
C ARG A 275 -20.60 7.39 -15.74
N VAL A 276 -19.97 7.39 -16.91
CA VAL A 276 -18.54 7.61 -17.06
C VAL A 276 -18.34 8.80 -17.97
N THR A 277 -17.65 9.83 -17.48
CA THR A 277 -17.43 11.08 -18.23
C THR A 277 -15.98 11.49 -18.15
N GLU A 278 -15.39 11.86 -19.29
CA GLU A 278 -14.05 12.45 -19.32
C GLU A 278 -14.05 13.80 -18.60
N VAL A 279 -13.00 14.08 -17.82
CA VAL A 279 -12.83 15.31 -17.06
C VAL A 279 -11.41 15.84 -17.18
N SER A 280 -11.23 17.14 -16.92
CA SER A 280 -9.91 17.75 -16.89
C SER A 280 -9.15 17.44 -15.60
N GLU A 281 -7.83 17.50 -15.65
CA GLU A 281 -6.95 17.43 -14.46
C GLU A 281 -7.34 18.45 -13.39
N SER A 282 -7.73 19.66 -13.79
CA SER A 282 -8.20 20.70 -12.88
C SER A 282 -9.47 20.31 -12.13
N CYS A 283 -10.37 19.52 -12.72
CA CYS A 283 -11.53 18.97 -12.03
C CYS A 283 -11.08 18.04 -10.90
N VAL A 284 -10.13 17.15 -11.20
CA VAL A 284 -9.60 16.16 -10.26
C VAL A 284 -8.88 16.84 -9.09
N GLN A 285 -8.02 17.84 -9.35
CA GLN A 285 -7.29 18.57 -8.30
C GLN A 285 -8.20 19.33 -7.31
N ASN A 286 -9.37 19.77 -7.79
CA ASN A 286 -10.34 20.49 -6.97
C ASN A 286 -11.34 19.56 -6.27
N ALA A 287 -11.22 18.24 -6.45
CA ALA A 287 -12.13 17.27 -5.87
C ALA A 287 -12.00 17.19 -4.34
N GLU A 288 -13.11 16.92 -3.65
CA GLU A 288 -13.13 16.69 -2.20
C GLU A 288 -12.65 15.26 -1.89
N ALA A 289 -11.37 15.01 -2.13
CA ALA A 289 -10.75 13.69 -2.02
C ALA A 289 -10.97 13.06 -0.65
N TYR A 290 -11.41 11.81 -0.61
CA TYR A 290 -11.54 10.99 0.60
C TYR A 290 -10.46 9.92 0.68
N VAL A 291 -10.23 9.19 -0.42
CA VAL A 291 -9.13 8.22 -0.55
C VAL A 291 -8.37 8.51 -1.84
N LEU A 292 -7.05 8.52 -1.78
CA LEU A 292 -6.17 8.69 -2.94
C LEU A 292 -5.34 7.43 -3.15
N PHE A 293 -5.24 6.98 -4.39
CA PHE A 293 -4.36 5.90 -4.80
C PHE A 293 -3.23 6.47 -5.62
N TYR A 294 -2.01 6.28 -5.14
CA TYR A 294 -0.79 6.74 -5.76
C TYR A 294 0.02 5.55 -6.23
N LYS A 295 0.55 5.60 -7.46
CA LYS A 295 1.45 4.59 -8.02
C LYS A 295 2.88 5.09 -7.95
N LYS A 296 3.80 4.24 -7.50
CA LYS A 296 5.22 4.56 -7.47
C LYS A 296 5.71 4.90 -8.89
N SER A 297 6.46 5.99 -9.01
CA SER A 297 6.88 6.54 -10.30
C SER A 297 8.40 6.45 -10.46
N ASN A 298 8.84 5.70 -11.46
CA ASN A 298 10.25 5.53 -11.81
C ASN A 298 10.42 5.67 -13.33
N GLU A 299 11.03 6.77 -13.76
CA GLU A 299 11.32 7.09 -15.17
C GLU A 299 12.18 6.04 -15.88
N ASP A 300 12.98 5.28 -15.15
CA ASP A 300 13.85 4.27 -15.74
C ASP A 300 13.12 2.95 -16.02
N ALA A 301 12.02 2.66 -15.30
CA ALA A 301 11.26 1.43 -15.50
C ALA A 301 10.64 1.33 -16.91
N PRO A 302 9.94 2.36 -17.46
CA PRO A 302 9.45 2.32 -18.85
C PRO A 302 10.57 2.20 -19.88
N LYS A 303 11.72 2.85 -19.66
CA LYS A 303 12.88 2.76 -20.56
C LYS A 303 13.42 1.34 -20.60
N GLU A 304 13.53 0.71 -19.44
CA GLU A 304 13.98 -0.68 -19.32
C GLU A 304 13.00 -1.66 -19.99
N ARG A 305 11.70 -1.48 -19.78
CA ARG A 305 10.65 -2.27 -20.46
C ARG A 305 10.76 -2.17 -22.00
N ARG A 306 11.00 -0.97 -22.54
CA ARG A 306 11.21 -0.78 -23.98
C ARG A 306 12.48 -1.47 -24.48
N ARG A 307 13.58 -1.41 -23.73
CA ARG A 307 14.84 -2.11 -24.06
C ARG A 307 14.64 -3.62 -24.14
N VAL A 308 14.01 -4.20 -23.12
CA VAL A 308 13.69 -5.65 -23.09
C VAL A 308 12.78 -6.03 -24.25
N THR A 309 11.78 -5.22 -24.57
CA THR A 309 10.90 -5.45 -25.74
C THR A 309 11.68 -5.42 -27.06
N GLY A 310 12.66 -4.52 -27.20
CA GLY A 310 13.56 -4.50 -28.34
C GLY A 310 14.40 -5.77 -28.46
N LEU A 311 14.97 -6.25 -27.35
CA LEU A 311 15.78 -7.48 -27.34
C LEU A 311 14.98 -8.74 -27.72
N LEU A 312 13.69 -8.79 -27.37
CA LEU A 312 12.80 -9.89 -27.77
C LEU A 312 12.70 -10.01 -29.30
N SER A 313 12.80 -8.90 -30.04
CA SER A 313 12.72 -8.89 -31.51
C SER A 313 13.99 -9.38 -32.23
N MET A 314 15.11 -9.50 -31.51
CA MET A 314 16.42 -9.85 -32.05
C MET A 314 16.82 -11.29 -31.71
N THR A 315 15.83 -12.20 -31.64
CA THR A 315 16.03 -13.53 -31.05
C THR A 315 16.96 -14.41 -31.88
N GLU A 316 18.04 -14.88 -31.28
CA GLU A 316 18.89 -15.95 -31.82
C GLU A 316 18.59 -17.28 -31.11
N SER A 317 18.87 -18.39 -31.79
CA SER A 317 18.73 -19.74 -31.23
C SER A 317 19.80 -20.00 -30.17
N SER A 318 19.37 -20.24 -28.92
CA SER A 318 20.22 -20.60 -27.78
C SER A 318 20.11 -22.09 -27.44
N LEU A 319 21.22 -22.69 -26.98
CA LEU A 319 21.25 -24.06 -26.43
C LEU A 319 20.70 -24.14 -25.01
N LEU A 320 20.72 -23.02 -24.28
CA LEU A 320 20.20 -22.91 -22.92
C LEU A 320 18.80 -22.29 -22.94
N GLN A 321 17.90 -22.84 -22.12
CA GLN A 321 16.57 -22.31 -21.90
C GLN A 321 16.53 -21.63 -20.53
N PHE A 322 16.07 -20.39 -20.51
CA PHE A 322 15.97 -19.59 -19.30
C PHE A 322 14.50 -19.40 -18.96
N TYR A 323 14.10 -19.74 -17.73
CA TYR A 323 12.71 -19.66 -17.30
C TYR A 323 12.55 -18.66 -16.16
N VAL A 324 11.57 -17.77 -16.30
CA VAL A 324 11.16 -16.84 -15.25
C VAL A 324 9.70 -17.03 -14.89
N SER A 325 9.36 -16.67 -13.66
CA SER A 325 7.98 -16.59 -13.20
C SER A 325 7.16 -15.60 -14.04
N ARG A 326 5.95 -16.02 -14.46
CA ARG A 326 4.94 -15.11 -15.01
C ARG A 326 4.52 -14.05 -14.01
N GLN A 327 4.47 -14.38 -12.72
CA GLN A 327 4.17 -13.41 -11.67
C GLN A 327 5.26 -12.33 -11.60
N TRP A 328 6.53 -12.72 -11.65
CA TRP A 328 7.63 -11.75 -11.71
C TRP A 328 7.56 -10.92 -13.00
N LEU A 329 7.33 -11.55 -14.17
CA LEU A 329 7.20 -10.81 -15.43
C LEU A 329 6.04 -9.80 -15.40
N ASN A 330 4.92 -10.14 -14.75
CA ASN A 330 3.80 -9.21 -14.56
C ASN A 330 4.21 -8.00 -13.70
N LYS A 331 4.99 -8.21 -12.63
CA LYS A 331 5.59 -7.11 -11.86
C LYS A 331 6.53 -6.29 -12.74
N PHE A 332 7.44 -6.93 -13.47
CA PHE A 332 8.33 -6.23 -14.40
C PHE A 332 7.57 -5.40 -15.44
N LYS A 333 6.37 -5.80 -15.85
CA LYS A 333 5.51 -5.06 -16.78
C LYS A 333 4.74 -3.90 -16.15
N THR A 334 4.47 -3.93 -14.85
CA THR A 334 3.54 -2.99 -14.21
C THR A 334 4.15 -2.14 -13.11
N PHE A 335 5.10 -2.69 -12.34
CA PHE A 335 5.70 -2.06 -11.17
C PHE A 335 6.85 -1.13 -11.57
N ALA A 336 7.11 -0.11 -10.75
CA ALA A 336 8.30 0.72 -10.80
C ALA A 336 9.52 -0.03 -10.24
N GLU A 337 9.31 -0.87 -9.23
CA GLU A 337 10.35 -1.68 -8.58
C GLU A 337 9.91 -3.15 -8.52
N PRO A 338 10.06 -3.92 -9.61
CA PRO A 338 9.59 -5.32 -9.66
C PRO A 338 10.34 -6.27 -8.71
N GLY A 339 11.48 -5.81 -8.16
CA GLY A 339 12.39 -6.63 -7.35
C GLY A 339 13.20 -7.62 -8.20
N PRO A 340 14.08 -8.39 -7.56
CA PRO A 340 14.84 -9.43 -8.24
C PRO A 340 13.91 -10.51 -8.81
N ILE A 341 14.31 -11.10 -9.92
CA ILE A 341 13.77 -12.33 -10.49
C ILE A 341 13.78 -13.38 -9.39
N SER A 342 12.58 -13.75 -8.96
CA SER A 342 12.34 -14.85 -8.02
C SER A 342 11.45 -15.87 -8.69
N ASN A 343 11.86 -17.13 -8.62
CA ASN A 343 11.09 -18.28 -9.14
C ASN A 343 10.43 -19.09 -8.01
N ASP A 344 10.38 -18.54 -6.79
CA ASP A 344 9.85 -19.18 -5.57
C ASP A 344 8.35 -19.50 -5.66
N ASP A 345 7.63 -18.83 -6.57
CA ASP A 345 6.21 -19.06 -6.82
C ASP A 345 5.95 -20.37 -7.55
N PHE A 346 6.91 -20.93 -8.29
CA PHE A 346 6.77 -22.24 -8.94
C PHE A 346 7.86 -23.26 -8.57
N LEU A 347 8.90 -22.85 -7.84
CA LEU A 347 9.93 -23.74 -7.33
C LEU A 347 9.77 -24.00 -5.83
N CYS A 348 10.30 -25.13 -5.38
CA CYS A 348 10.53 -25.36 -3.95
C CYS A 348 11.97 -24.99 -3.57
N SER A 349 12.26 -25.00 -2.27
CA SER A 349 13.60 -24.77 -1.70
C SER A 349 14.70 -25.72 -2.20
N HIS A 350 14.35 -26.80 -2.91
CA HIS A 350 15.31 -27.71 -3.54
C HIS A 350 15.63 -27.35 -5.00
N GLY A 351 15.06 -26.27 -5.53
CA GLY A 351 15.28 -25.82 -6.92
C GLY A 351 14.50 -26.59 -7.99
N GLY A 352 13.55 -27.45 -7.61
CA GLY A 352 12.68 -28.18 -8.55
C GLY A 352 11.21 -27.81 -8.43
N VAL A 353 10.42 -28.10 -9.46
CA VAL A 353 8.98 -27.83 -9.50
C VAL A 353 8.23 -28.77 -8.54
N PRO A 354 7.41 -28.26 -7.60
CA PRO A 354 6.59 -29.11 -6.74
C PRO A 354 5.67 -30.03 -7.57
N PRO A 355 5.49 -31.32 -7.20
CA PRO A 355 4.63 -32.24 -7.95
C PRO A 355 3.19 -31.76 -8.14
N ALA A 356 2.68 -30.97 -7.19
CA ALA A 356 1.35 -30.37 -7.29
C ALA A 356 1.23 -29.29 -8.37
N LYS A 357 2.36 -28.69 -8.82
CA LYS A 357 2.42 -27.64 -9.84
C LYS A 357 2.88 -28.14 -11.20
N ALA A 358 3.51 -29.32 -11.25
CA ALA A 358 4.09 -29.89 -12.47
C ALA A 358 3.09 -30.01 -13.62
N ALA A 359 1.82 -30.29 -13.33
CA ALA A 359 0.77 -30.45 -14.34
C ALA A 359 0.38 -29.15 -15.08
N PHE A 360 0.73 -27.98 -14.53
CA PHE A 360 0.38 -26.67 -15.07
C PHE A 360 1.57 -25.70 -15.04
N ILE A 361 2.79 -26.23 -15.15
CA ILE A 361 4.02 -25.41 -15.07
C ILE A 361 4.10 -24.35 -16.19
N ASP A 362 3.59 -24.68 -17.38
CA ASP A 362 3.58 -23.76 -18.53
C ASP A 362 2.71 -22.51 -18.28
N ASP A 363 1.73 -22.61 -17.39
CA ASP A 363 0.89 -21.49 -16.93
C ASP A 363 1.57 -20.62 -15.87
N LEU A 364 2.72 -21.06 -15.33
CA LEU A 364 3.47 -20.36 -14.29
C LEU A 364 4.76 -19.72 -14.81
N VAL A 365 5.35 -20.27 -15.88
CA VAL A 365 6.66 -19.82 -16.38
C VAL A 365 6.58 -19.17 -17.75
N VAL A 366 7.56 -18.32 -18.04
CA VAL A 366 7.86 -17.80 -19.38
C VAL A 366 9.30 -18.13 -19.71
N MET A 367 9.52 -18.67 -20.90
CA MET A 367 10.88 -18.85 -21.43
C MET A 367 11.37 -17.51 -21.97
N LEU A 368 12.55 -17.07 -21.51
CA LEU A 368 13.22 -15.88 -22.01
C LEU A 368 14.33 -16.27 -23.00
N PRO A 369 14.46 -15.53 -24.12
CA PRO A 369 15.65 -15.59 -24.95
C PRO A 369 16.93 -15.29 -24.17
N GLN A 370 18.05 -15.88 -24.57
CA GLN A 370 19.33 -15.72 -23.87
C GLN A 370 19.78 -14.26 -23.77
N ASN A 371 19.66 -13.48 -24.85
CA ASN A 371 20.03 -12.07 -24.85
C ASN A 371 19.19 -11.22 -23.86
N VAL A 372 17.91 -11.56 -23.69
CA VAL A 372 17.04 -10.92 -22.69
C VAL A 372 17.46 -11.34 -21.28
N TRP A 373 17.75 -12.62 -21.08
CA TRP A 373 18.23 -13.14 -19.82
C TRP A 373 19.53 -12.46 -19.38
N ASP A 374 20.55 -12.45 -20.24
CA ASP A 374 21.87 -11.88 -19.96
C ASP A 374 21.76 -10.39 -19.60
N HIS A 375 20.89 -9.65 -20.31
CA HIS A 375 20.59 -8.25 -20.02
C HIS A 375 19.98 -8.08 -18.62
N LEU A 376 18.93 -8.83 -18.28
CA LEU A 376 18.29 -8.76 -16.97
C LEU A 376 19.22 -9.22 -15.83
N TYR A 377 20.02 -10.25 -16.07
CA TYR A 377 21.01 -10.78 -15.13
C TYR A 377 22.10 -9.75 -14.84
N SER A 378 22.62 -9.08 -15.87
CA SER A 378 23.67 -8.05 -15.73
C SER A 378 23.25 -6.85 -14.86
N ARG A 379 21.93 -6.62 -14.71
CA ARG A 379 21.35 -5.56 -13.86
C ARG A 379 21.25 -5.96 -12.38
N GLY A 380 21.72 -7.16 -12.00
CA GLY A 380 21.66 -7.64 -10.62
C GLY A 380 20.25 -8.02 -10.17
N MET A 381 19.36 -8.35 -11.10
CA MET A 381 17.98 -8.73 -10.78
C MET A 381 17.85 -10.22 -10.40
N GLU A 382 18.78 -10.88 -9.73
CA GLU A 382 18.65 -12.33 -9.48
C GLU A 382 19.09 -12.81 -8.09
N GLU A 383 18.46 -13.90 -7.64
CA GLU A 383 18.94 -14.77 -6.54
C GLU A 383 19.31 -16.21 -7.00
N GLY A 384 19.23 -16.56 -8.30
CA GLY A 384 19.82 -17.80 -8.84
C GLY A 384 19.28 -18.34 -10.18
N LEU A 385 20.21 -18.78 -11.03
CA LEU A 385 19.99 -19.26 -12.41
C LEU A 385 19.03 -20.46 -12.50
N LEU A 386 18.08 -20.41 -13.44
CA LEU A 386 17.25 -21.56 -13.78
C LEU A 386 17.44 -22.05 -15.21
N SER A 387 17.79 -23.33 -15.34
CA SER A 387 17.88 -24.05 -16.62
C SER A 387 16.93 -25.24 -16.77
N THR A 388 16.09 -25.55 -15.76
CA THR A 388 15.21 -26.74 -15.82
C THR A 388 13.83 -26.53 -15.18
N THR A 389 12.78 -27.06 -15.82
CA THR A 389 11.38 -27.14 -15.32
C THR A 389 11.06 -28.51 -14.70
N CYS A 390 12.09 -29.27 -14.31
CA CYS A 390 11.95 -30.65 -13.84
C CYS A 390 11.20 -30.72 -12.50
N THR A 391 10.35 -31.75 -12.37
CA THR A 391 9.65 -32.02 -11.10
C THR A 391 10.65 -32.38 -10.00
N CYS A 392 10.47 -31.82 -8.81
CA CYS A 392 11.36 -32.02 -7.67
C CYS A 392 11.31 -33.47 -7.16
N VAL A 393 12.36 -34.24 -7.44
CA VAL A 393 12.52 -35.64 -7.01
C VAL A 393 12.45 -35.78 -5.48
N THR A 394 13.01 -34.82 -4.73
CA THR A 394 12.98 -34.83 -3.26
C THR A 394 11.55 -34.76 -2.72
N LEU A 395 10.71 -33.89 -3.29
CA LEU A 395 9.31 -33.77 -2.90
C LEU A 395 8.48 -34.98 -3.34
N VAL A 396 8.75 -35.57 -4.52
CA VAL A 396 8.11 -36.82 -4.95
C VAL A 396 8.39 -37.93 -3.93
N ARG A 397 9.66 -38.12 -3.54
CA ARG A 397 10.05 -39.13 -2.54
C ARG A 397 9.41 -38.88 -1.18
N GLN A 398 9.28 -37.62 -0.75
CA GLN A 398 8.58 -37.27 0.49
C GLN A 398 7.09 -37.61 0.41
N ARG A 399 6.43 -37.31 -0.70
CA ARG A 399 5.00 -37.60 -0.91
C ARG A 399 4.73 -39.10 -0.92
N LEU A 400 5.58 -39.89 -1.56
CA LEU A 400 5.50 -41.37 -1.55
C LEU A 400 5.65 -41.92 -0.12
N ARG A 401 6.64 -41.46 0.65
CA ARG A 401 6.82 -41.88 2.05
C ARG A 401 5.64 -41.51 2.94
N ASN A 402 5.04 -40.35 2.72
CA ASN A 402 3.84 -39.93 3.47
C ASN A 402 2.64 -40.81 3.09
N TRP A 403 2.43 -41.06 1.80
CA TRP A 403 1.38 -41.98 1.34
C TRP A 403 1.56 -43.39 1.90
N GLU A 404 2.77 -43.94 1.91
CA GLU A 404 3.05 -45.25 2.52
C GLU A 404 2.74 -45.27 4.02
N ARG A 405 2.99 -44.16 4.72
CA ARG A 405 2.68 -44.02 6.15
C ARG A 405 1.17 -43.94 6.38
N ASP A 406 0.46 -43.14 5.60
CA ASP A 406 -0.99 -42.96 5.69
C ASP A 406 -1.73 -44.25 5.29
N ALA A 407 -1.21 -44.97 4.28
CA ALA A 407 -1.66 -46.31 3.94
C ALA A 407 -1.46 -47.25 5.14
N ARG A 408 -0.27 -47.35 5.72
CA ARG A 408 -0.07 -48.20 6.91
C ARG A 408 -1.01 -47.85 8.07
N GLN A 409 -1.26 -46.56 8.33
CA GLN A 409 -2.19 -46.12 9.38
C GLN A 409 -3.65 -46.47 9.09
N SER A 410 -4.10 -46.30 7.85
CA SER A 410 -5.46 -46.67 7.43
C SER A 410 -5.70 -48.19 7.47
N TRP A 411 -4.71 -48.98 7.07
CA TRP A 411 -4.75 -50.44 7.21
C TRP A 411 -4.82 -50.88 8.68
N THR A 412 -4.06 -50.26 9.58
CA THR A 412 -4.15 -50.56 11.03
C THR A 412 -5.49 -50.16 11.66
N CYS A 413 -6.21 -49.17 11.11
CA CYS A 413 -7.53 -48.77 11.61
C CYS A 413 -8.67 -49.66 11.09
N LEU A 414 -8.49 -50.32 9.93
CA LEU A 414 -9.48 -51.24 9.36
C LEU A 414 -9.36 -52.68 9.89
N SER A 415 -8.22 -53.02 10.48
CA SER A 415 -7.95 -54.34 11.08
C SER A 415 -8.21 -54.40 12.60
N GLY A 416 -8.85 -53.36 13.17
CA GLY A 416 -9.13 -53.22 14.60
C GLY A 416 -10.57 -53.54 14.98
#